data_AF-A0AAE0E7B8-F1
#
_entry.id   AF-A0AAE0E7B8-F1
#
_cell.length_a   1.000
_cell.length_b   1.000
_cell.length_c   1.000
_cell.angle_alpha   90.00
_cell.angle_beta   90.00
_cell.angle_gamma   90.00
#
_symmetry.space_group_name_H-M   'P 1'
#
loop_
_entity.id
_entity.type
_entity.pdbx_description
1 polymer ?
#
loop_
_entity_poly.entity_id
_entity_poly.type
_entity_poly.pdbx_seq_one_letter_code
_entity_poly.pdbx_strand_id
1 'polypeptide(L)' 'MKGKETNGMPLAKKLLAFLLMTALYRVTLTVVHKVSDSTGWTNIGNVDYNKWVSTKNFHVGDIISI' A
#
# COMPACT_ATOMS: atom_id res chain seq x y z
N MET A 1 43.49 -25.44 21.78
CA MET A 1 43.21 -24.36 20.82
C MET A 1 41.79 -23.88 21.06
N LYS A 2 41.61 -22.75 21.75
CA LYS A 2 40.27 -22.21 22.03
C LYS A 2 39.87 -21.40 20.81
N GLY A 3 38.96 -21.94 20.00
CA GLY A 3 38.41 -21.25 18.84
C GLY A 3 37.88 -19.89 19.29
N LYS A 4 38.40 -18.81 18.70
CA LYS A 4 37.85 -17.48 18.88
C LYS A 4 36.41 -17.52 18.39
N GLU A 5 35.46 -17.60 19.32
CA GLU A 5 34.09 -17.18 19.04
C GLU A 5 34.18 -15.74 18.56
N THR A 6 33.97 -15.56 17.26
CA THR A 6 33.95 -14.27 16.62
C THR A 6 32.77 -13.51 17.20
N ASN A 7 33.04 -12.64 18.17
CA ASN A 7 32.14 -11.62 18.71
C ASN A 7 31.84 -10.53 17.64
N GLY A 8 31.52 -10.95 16.41
CA GLY A 8 31.36 -10.09 15.25
C GLY A 8 29.93 -9.93 14.77
N MET A 9 28.95 -10.71 15.25
CA MET A 9 27.62 -10.68 14.63
C MET A 9 26.41 -10.55 15.57
N PRO A 10 26.40 -9.66 16.58
CA PRO A 10 25.14 -9.18 17.13
C PRO A 10 24.44 -8.24 16.15
N LEU A 11 25.18 -7.40 15.42
CA LEU A 11 24.61 -6.40 14.51
C LEU A 11 24.08 -7.02 13.20
N ALA A 12 24.88 -7.87 12.54
CA ALA A 12 24.46 -8.56 11.32
C ALA A 12 23.22 -9.44 11.54
N LYS A 13 23.13 -10.09 12.71
CA LYS A 13 21.98 -10.93 13.09
C LYS A 13 20.73 -10.10 13.39
N LYS A 14 20.88 -8.92 14.01
CA LYS A 14 19.80 -7.94 14.20
C LYS A 14 19.31 -7.36 12.87
N LEU A 15 20.22 -7.01 11.97
CA LEU A 15 19.90 -6.55 10.61
C LEU A 15 19.14 -7.63 9.82
N LEU A 16 19.60 -8.88 9.88
CA LEU A 16 18.93 -10.00 9.23
C LEU A 16 17.52 -10.22 9.80
N ALA A 17 17.37 -10.19 11.13
CA ALA A 17 16.06 -10.29 11.77
C ALA A 17 15.12 -9.14 11.36
N PHE A 18 15.63 -7.91 11.28
CA PHE A 18 14.86 -6.74 10.81
C PHE A 18 14.40 -6.90 9.36
N LEU A 19 15.29 -7.33 8.45
CA LEU A 19 14.96 -7.58 7.04
C LEU A 19 13.92 -8.71 6.86
N LEU A 20 14.00 -9.76 7.68
CA LEU A 20 13.00 -10.83 7.68
C LEU A 20 11.63 -10.33 8.16
N MET A 21 11.60 -9.47 9.19
CA MET A 21 10.36 -8.88 9.70
C MET A 21 9.70 -7.96 8.68
N THR A 22 10.47 -7.14 7.96
CA THR A 22 9.92 -6.27 6.90
C THR A 22 9.49 -7.06 5.66
N ALA A 23 10.17 -8.16 5.32
CA ALA A 23 9.78 -9.04 4.21
C ALA A 23 8.46 -9.79 4.46
N LEU A 24 8.12 -10.07 5.73
CA LEU A 24 6.82 -10.62 6.11
C LEU A 24 5.71 -9.57 6.14
N TYR A 25 6.07 -8.28 6.16
CA TYR A 25 5.11 -7.19 6.14
C TYR A 25 4.55 -7.03 4.72
N ARG A 26 3.31 -7.46 4.51
CA ARG A 26 2.63 -7.26 3.23
C ARG A 26 2.30 -5.77 3.04
N VAL A 27 2.88 -5.15 2.02
CA VAL A 27 2.43 -3.85 1.54
C VAL A 27 1.09 -4.04 0.84
N THR A 28 0.00 -3.55 1.44
CA THR A 28 -1.28 -3.42 0.74
C THR A 28 -1.23 -2.15 -0.10
N LEU A 29 -1.19 -2.30 -1.43
CA LEU A 29 -1.32 -1.18 -2.35
C LEU A 29 -2.82 -0.84 -2.46
N THR A 30 -3.26 0.16 -1.71
CA THR A 30 -4.63 0.72 -1.83
C THR A 30 -4.63 1.80 -2.89
N VAL A 31 -5.56 1.72 -3.86
CA VAL A 31 -5.81 2.79 -4.82
C VAL A 31 -6.95 3.68 -4.30
N VAL A 32 -6.78 4.99 -4.38
CA VAL A 32 -7.82 5.97 -4.05
C VAL A 32 -8.46 6.47 -5.35
N HIS A 33 -9.74 6.15 -5.57
CA HIS A 33 -10.51 6.61 -6.72
C HIS A 33 -11.30 7.85 -6.34
N LYS A 34 -10.95 9.00 -6.94
CA LYS A 34 -11.66 10.26 -6.70
C LYS A 34 -12.91 10.35 -7.56
N VAL A 35 -14.06 10.65 -6.93
CA VAL A 35 -15.35 10.72 -7.60
C VAL A 35 -15.35 11.82 -8.66
N SER A 36 -15.75 11.46 -9.88
CA SER A 36 -15.85 12.34 -11.04
C SER A 36 -14.54 13.07 -11.42
N ASP A 37 -13.39 12.54 -10.97
CA ASP A 37 -12.02 13.05 -11.13
C ASP A 37 -11.78 14.50 -10.60
N SER A 38 -12.63 15.48 -10.94
CA SER A 38 -12.57 16.89 -10.53
C SER A 38 -13.90 17.51 -10.05
N THR A 39 -15.05 16.90 -10.38
CA THR A 39 -16.37 17.51 -10.09
C THR A 39 -16.92 17.13 -8.70
N GLY A 40 -16.40 16.06 -8.09
CA GLY A 40 -16.82 15.60 -6.76
C GLY A 40 -18.25 15.03 -6.74
N TRP A 41 -18.81 14.92 -5.54
CA TRP A 41 -20.20 14.48 -5.32
C TRP A 41 -21.16 15.68 -5.35
N THR A 42 -21.89 15.86 -6.44
CA THR A 42 -22.78 17.00 -6.63
C THR A 42 -23.97 16.63 -7.51
N ASN A 43 -25.12 17.28 -7.25
CA ASN A 43 -26.28 17.27 -8.14
C ASN A 43 -26.25 18.45 -9.13
N ILE A 44 -25.18 19.26 -9.11
CA ILE A 44 -25.00 20.46 -9.92
C ILE A 44 -24.13 20.10 -11.13
N GLY A 45 -24.65 20.37 -12.33
CA GLY A 45 -24.02 19.90 -13.56
C GLY A 45 -24.28 18.41 -13.74
N ASN A 46 -24.65 18.01 -14.95
CA ASN A 46 -25.14 16.69 -15.28
C ASN A 46 -24.01 15.64 -15.25
N VAL A 47 -23.45 15.37 -14.07
CA VAL A 47 -22.36 14.41 -13.85
C VAL A 47 -22.91 13.01 -14.05
N ASP A 48 -22.36 12.32 -15.04
CA ASP A 48 -22.70 10.94 -15.31
C ASP A 48 -21.82 10.00 -14.47
N TYR A 49 -22.29 9.69 -13.26
CA TYR A 49 -21.62 8.77 -12.35
C TYR A 49 -21.57 7.34 -12.90
N ASN A 50 -22.54 6.92 -13.72
CA ASN A 50 -22.50 5.59 -14.35
C ASN A 50 -21.33 5.51 -15.34
N LYS A 51 -21.15 6.56 -16.15
CA LYS A 51 -19.99 6.69 -17.02
C LYS A 51 -18.70 6.69 -16.21
N TRP A 52 -18.61 7.44 -15.11
CA TRP A 52 -17.40 7.45 -14.27
C TRP A 52 -17.05 6.05 -13.76
N VAL A 53 -18.01 5.34 -13.15
CA VAL A 53 -17.82 3.96 -12.66
C VAL A 53 -17.36 3.02 -13.78
N SER A 54 -17.92 3.14 -14.99
CA SER A 54 -17.57 2.27 -16.12
C SER A 54 -16.12 2.43 -16.62
N THR A 55 -15.45 3.52 -16.26
CA THR A 55 -14.05 3.77 -16.64
C THR A 55 -13.03 3.29 -15.61
N LYS A 56 -13.46 2.81 -14.43
CA LYS A 56 -12.58 2.42 -13.33
C LYS A 56 -12.62 0.91 -13.10
N ASN A 57 -11.48 0.36 -12.71
CA ASN A 57 -11.36 -1.03 -12.26
C ASN A 57 -11.14 -1.04 -10.74
N PHE A 58 -12.13 -1.53 -10.01
CA PHE A 58 -12.08 -1.57 -8.55
C PHE A 58 -11.57 -2.92 -8.06
N HIS A 59 -10.68 -2.88 -7.07
CA HIS A 59 -10.18 -4.06 -6.39
C HIS A 59 -10.57 -4.02 -4.91
N VAL A 60 -10.62 -5.18 -4.26
CA VAL A 60 -10.87 -5.26 -2.82
C VAL A 60 -9.75 -4.56 -2.07
N GLY A 61 -10.09 -3.56 -1.27
CA GLY A 61 -9.14 -2.72 -0.55
C GLY A 61 -8.92 -1.32 -1.16
N ASP A 62 -9.55 -1.03 -2.30
CA ASP A 62 -9.60 0.32 -2.86
C ASP A 62 -10.53 1.24 -2.04
N ILE A 63 -10.21 2.54 -2.04
CA ILE A 63 -10.98 3.58 -1.35
C ILE A 63 -11.61 4.50 -2.39
N ILE A 64 -12.91 4.78 -2.23
CA ILE A 64 -13.60 5.81 -3.00
C ILE A 64 -13.63 7.09 -2.16
N SER A 65 -13.06 8.17 -2.68
CA SER A 65 -13.01 9.47 -1.98
C SER A 65 -13.69 10.57 -2.80
N ILE A 66 -14.27 11.53 -2.08
CA ILE A 66 -14.82 12.77 -2.65
C ILE A 66 -13.71 13.79 -2.97
#